data_AF-A0A3M1PNX6-F1
#
_entry.id   AF-A0A3M1PNX6-F1
#
_cell.length_a   1.000
_cell.length_b   1.000
_cell.length_c   1.000
_cell.angle_alpha   90.00
_cell.angle_beta   90.00
_cell.angle_gamma   90.00
#
_symmetry.space_group_name_H-M   'P 1'
#
loop_
_entity.id
_entity.type
_entity.pdbx_description
1 polymer ?
#
loop_
_entity_poly.entity_id
_entity_poly.type
_entity_poly.pdbx_seq_one_letter_code
_entity_poly.pdbx_strand_id
1 'polypeptide(L)'
;MRKKVSSFPRDTLEQASVVRDGWDKVGKRLHVPNLTLQKFLSKMEEARARVEHAEQLKLAKARAIYERNVCLSELWDLTKRVRNAAKATFGDYSPELALLLHPHQDDNGGNGQA
;
A
#
# COMPACT_ATOMS: atom_id res chain seq x y z
N MET A 1 -12.23 3.49 -13.88
CA MET A 1 -11.92 2.19 -14.51
C MET A 1 -10.66 1.60 -13.88
N ARG A 2 -10.73 0.43 -13.23
CA ARG A 2 -9.51 -0.31 -12.83
C ARG A 2 -8.87 -0.86 -14.09
N LYS A 3 -7.67 -0.37 -14.46
CA LYS A 3 -6.89 -0.98 -15.54
C LYS A 3 -6.60 -2.44 -15.16
N LYS A 4 -6.90 -3.39 -16.05
CA LYS A 4 -6.49 -4.79 -15.89
C LYS A 4 -4.97 -4.83 -15.77
N VAL A 5 -4.47 -5.36 -14.66
CA VAL A 5 -3.04 -5.65 -14.51
C VAL A 5 -2.73 -6.82 -15.43
N SER A 6 -1.93 -6.59 -16.48
CA SER A 6 -1.42 -7.67 -17.30
C SER A 6 -0.47 -8.53 -16.47
N SER A 7 -0.62 -9.85 -16.52
CA SER A 7 0.31 -10.78 -15.89
C SER A 7 1.60 -10.91 -16.70
N PHE A 8 2.71 -11.11 -16.00
CA PHE A 8 4.02 -11.43 -16.54
C PHE A 8 4.69 -12.49 -15.65
N PRO A 9 5.68 -13.25 -16.15
CA PRO A 9 6.42 -14.23 -15.35
C PRO A 9 7.11 -13.61 -14.13
N ARG A 10 7.13 -14.30 -12.99
CA ARG A 10 7.74 -13.78 -11.75
C ARG A 10 9.26 -13.58 -11.87
N ASP A 11 9.88 -14.38 -12.72
CA ASP A 11 11.31 -14.44 -13.03
C ASP A 11 11.71 -13.58 -14.24
N THR A 12 10.86 -12.64 -14.69
CA THR A 12 11.13 -11.80 -15.88
C THR A 12 12.51 -11.13 -15.86
N LEU A 13 12.94 -10.60 -14.71
CA LEU A 13 14.27 -9.97 -14.57
C LEU A 13 15.42 -10.98 -14.64
N GLU A 14 15.20 -12.19 -14.13
CA GLU A 14 16.18 -13.28 -14.17
C GLU A 14 16.34 -13.78 -15.60
N GLN A 15 15.23 -14.03 -16.29
CA GLN A 15 15.22 -14.37 -17.72
C GLN A 15 15.90 -13.30 -18.56
N ALA A 16 15.61 -12.01 -18.31
CA ALA A 16 16.27 -10.91 -19.00
C ALA A 16 17.79 -10.90 -18.76
N SER A 17 18.26 -11.26 -17.56
CA SER A 17 19.69 -11.40 -17.26
C SER A 17 20.32 -12.54 -18.05
N VAL A 18 19.67 -13.69 -18.14
CA VAL A 18 20.15 -14.82 -18.96
C VAL A 18 20.26 -14.42 -20.43
N VAL A 19 19.26 -13.71 -20.96
CA VAL A 19 19.28 -13.21 -22.34
C VAL A 19 20.41 -12.20 -22.56
N ARG A 20 20.62 -11.26 -21.62
CA ARG A 20 21.74 -10.31 -21.67
C ARG A 20 23.07 -11.06 -21.78
N ASP A 21 23.31 -12.03 -20.91
CA ASP A 21 24.56 -12.78 -20.85
C ASP A 21 24.75 -13.65 -22.10
N GLY A 22 23.66 -14.17 -22.66
CA GLY A 22 23.66 -14.87 -23.94
C GLY A 22 23.98 -13.93 -25.11
N TRP A 23 23.39 -12.74 -25.15
CA TRP A 23 23.62 -11.75 -26.20
C TRP A 23 25.10 -11.35 -26.26
N ASP A 24 25.72 -11.13 -25.10
CA ASP A 24 27.16 -10.80 -25.01
C ASP A 24 28.04 -11.89 -25.61
N LYS A 25 27.73 -13.17 -25.33
CA LYS A 25 28.48 -14.34 -25.87
C LYS A 25 28.27 -14.55 -27.36
N VAL A 26 27.06 -14.34 -27.87
CA VAL A 26 26.76 -14.52 -29.29
C VAL A 26 27.31 -13.36 -30.11
N GLY A 27 27.38 -12.17 -29.51
CA GLY A 27 27.98 -10.97 -30.08
C GLY A 27 27.26 -10.52 -31.35
N LYS A 28 28.04 -10.12 -32.37
CA LYS A 28 27.53 -9.64 -33.66
C LYS A 28 26.76 -10.68 -34.48
N ARG A 29 26.77 -11.97 -34.07
CA ARG A 29 26.04 -13.04 -34.75
C ARG A 29 24.52 -12.98 -34.50
N LEU A 30 24.09 -12.32 -33.42
CA LEU A 30 22.68 -12.16 -33.10
C LEU A 30 22.16 -10.83 -33.64
N HIS A 31 21.35 -10.89 -34.70
CA HIS A 31 20.62 -9.74 -35.20
C HIS A 31 19.16 -9.82 -34.74
N VAL A 32 18.70 -8.80 -34.00
CA VAL A 32 17.29 -8.67 -33.59
C VAL A 32 16.71 -7.43 -34.27
N PRO A 33 15.73 -7.58 -35.18
CA PRO A 33 15.13 -6.44 -35.85
C PRO A 33 14.53 -5.44 -34.84
N ASN A 34 14.80 -4.14 -35.04
CA ASN A 34 14.26 -3.04 -34.23
C ASN A 34 14.63 -3.06 -32.72
N LEU A 35 15.63 -3.85 -32.32
CA LEU A 35 16.10 -3.91 -30.93
C LEU A 35 17.63 -3.87 -30.88
N THR A 36 18.17 -2.84 -30.24
CA THR A 36 19.60 -2.77 -29.91
C THR A 36 19.84 -3.30 -28.50
N LEU A 37 21.05 -3.81 -28.24
CA LEU A 37 21.48 -4.21 -26.89
C LEU A 37 21.33 -3.07 -25.89
N GLN A 38 21.69 -1.84 -26.28
CA GLN A 38 21.54 -0.66 -25.43
C GLN A 38 20.08 -0.40 -25.03
N LYS A 39 19.14 -0.54 -25.97
CA LYS A 39 17.71 -0.38 -25.69
C LYS A 39 17.20 -1.48 -24.75
N PHE A 40 17.68 -2.71 -24.92
CA PHE A 40 17.37 -3.83 -24.03
C PHE A 40 17.88 -3.57 -22.61
N LEU A 41 19.16 -3.21 -22.46
CA LEU A 41 19.78 -2.88 -21.17
C LEU A 41 19.07 -1.71 -20.47
N SER A 42 18.74 -0.64 -21.20
CA SER A 42 18.00 0.50 -20.65
C SER A 42 16.64 0.06 -20.08
N LYS A 43 15.93 -0.86 -20.75
CA LYS A 43 14.66 -1.41 -20.25
C LYS A 43 14.83 -2.33 -19.05
N MET A 44 15.93 -3.08 -18.98
CA MET A 44 16.25 -3.87 -17.79
C MET A 44 16.49 -2.97 -16.57
N GLU A 45 17.27 -1.90 -16.71
CA GLU A 45 17.53 -0.96 -15.62
C GLU A 45 16.26 -0.22 -15.18
N GLU A 46 15.45 0.22 -16.13
CA GLU A 46 14.13 0.79 -15.82
C GLU A 46 13.28 -0.20 -15.02
N ALA A 47 13.20 -1.46 -15.47
CA ALA A 47 12.43 -2.49 -14.78
C ALA A 47 12.95 -2.77 -13.35
N ARG A 48 14.28 -2.85 -13.16
CA ARG A 48 14.89 -3.01 -11.83
C ARG A 48 14.52 -1.88 -10.89
N ALA A 49 14.67 -0.63 -11.33
CA ALA A 49 14.33 0.55 -10.53
C ALA A 49 12.85 0.56 -10.14
N ARG A 50 11.95 0.17 -11.06
CA ARG A 50 10.50 0.09 -10.79
C ARG A 50 10.16 -1.01 -9.78
N VAL A 51 10.82 -2.16 -9.87
CA VAL A 51 10.62 -3.28 -8.91
C VAL A 51 11.11 -2.87 -7.53
N GLU A 52 12.29 -2.27 -7.42
CA GLU A 52 12.83 -1.78 -6.15
C GLU A 52 11.90 -0.74 -5.52
N HIS A 53 11.44 0.24 -6.31
CA HIS A 53 10.51 1.25 -5.82
C HIS A 53 9.18 0.65 -5.35
N ALA A 54 8.66 -0.36 -6.04
CA ALA A 54 7.44 -1.05 -5.62
C ALA A 54 7.63 -1.78 -4.28
N GLU A 55 8.79 -2.41 -4.05
CA GLU A 55 9.09 -3.06 -2.77
C GLU A 55 9.26 -2.03 -1.64
N GLN A 56 9.92 -0.89 -1.91
CA GLN A 56 10.01 0.22 -0.95
C GLN A 56 8.62 0.73 -0.55
N LEU A 57 7.71 0.92 -1.51
CA LEU A 57 6.34 1.34 -1.23
C LEU A 57 5.55 0.31 -0.42
N LYS A 58 5.77 -0.99 -0.68
CA LYS A 58 5.17 -2.08 0.09
C LYS A 58 5.65 -2.05 1.55
N LEU A 59 6.94 -1.85 1.79
CA LEU A 59 7.50 -1.69 3.13
C LEU A 59 6.95 -0.44 3.84
N ALA A 60 6.90 0.69 3.13
CA ALA A 60 6.35 1.94 3.67
C ALA A 60 4.87 1.79 4.04
N LYS A 61 4.08 1.12 3.21
CA LYS A 61 2.67 0.79 3.51
C LYS A 61 2.56 -0.09 4.75
N ALA A 62 3.39 -1.13 4.88
CA ALA A 62 3.37 -2.01 6.04
C ALA A 62 3.66 -1.23 7.33
N ARG A 63 4.67 -0.35 7.29
CA ARG A 63 5.01 0.55 8.40
C ARG A 63 3.87 1.50 8.76
N ALA A 64 3.28 2.18 7.77
CA ALA A 64 2.17 3.09 8.00
C ALA A 64 0.94 2.39 8.61
N ILE A 65 0.66 1.15 8.18
CA ILE A 65 -0.41 0.33 8.77
C ILE A 65 -0.11 0.00 10.24
N TYR A 66 1.14 -0.36 10.55
CA TYR A 66 1.57 -0.63 11.91
C TYR A 66 1.42 0.60 12.80
N GLU A 67 1.98 1.75 12.39
CA GLU A 67 1.91 3.01 13.14
C GLU A 67 0.46 3.46 13.37
N ARG A 68 -0.39 3.36 12.34
CA ARG A 68 -1.84 3.63 12.47
C ARG A 68 -2.47 2.73 13.53
N ASN A 69 -2.19 1.43 13.50
CA ASN A 69 -2.81 0.48 14.43
C ASN A 69 -2.36 0.71 15.88
N VAL A 70 -1.09 1.07 16.09
CA VAL A 70 -0.59 1.46 17.43
C VAL A 70 -1.36 2.67 17.94
N CYS A 71 -1.43 3.74 17.16
CA CYS A 71 -2.15 4.96 17.52
C CYS A 71 -3.64 4.70 17.81
N LEU A 72 -4.31 3.93 16.97
CA LEU A 72 -5.72 3.59 17.18
C LEU A 72 -5.94 2.72 18.43
N SER A 73 -5.00 1.83 18.75
CA SER A 73 -5.06 1.02 19.96
C SER A 73 -4.94 1.89 21.22
N GLU A 74 -3.98 2.83 21.23
CA GLU A 74 -3.80 3.78 22.33
C GLU A 74 -5.03 4.68 22.51
N LEU A 75 -5.56 5.23 21.40
CA LEU A 75 -6.76 6.03 21.42
C LEU A 75 -7.96 5.26 21.96
N TRP A 76 -8.10 3.98 21.60
CA TRP A 76 -9.16 3.13 22.12
C TRP A 76 -9.03 2.88 23.62
N ASP A 77 -7.81 2.67 24.13
CA ASP A 77 -7.56 2.53 25.56
C ASP A 77 -7.91 3.81 26.33
N LEU A 78 -7.52 4.96 25.81
CA LEU A 78 -7.91 6.26 26.38
C LEU A 78 -9.42 6.45 26.37
N THR A 79 -10.09 6.09 25.26
CA THR A 79 -11.55 6.17 25.14
C THR A 79 -12.25 5.32 26.20
N LYS A 80 -11.78 4.08 26.43
CA LYS A 80 -12.32 3.21 27.50
C LYS A 80 -12.10 3.82 28.88
N ARG A 81 -10.93 4.40 29.15
CA ARG A 81 -10.63 5.06 30.44
C ARG A 81 -11.60 6.20 30.71
N VAL A 82 -11.87 7.05 29.71
CA VAL A 82 -12.86 8.14 29.83
C VAL A 82 -14.25 7.59 30.13
N ARG A 83 -14.71 6.58 29.39
CA ARG A 83 -16.03 5.95 29.62
C ARG A 83 -16.14 5.35 31.03
N ASN A 84 -15.09 4.66 31.49
CA ASN A 84 -15.07 4.07 32.83
C ASN A 84 -15.08 5.14 33.93
N ALA A 85 -14.34 6.24 33.74
CA ALA A 85 -14.34 7.36 34.68
C ALA A 85 -15.71 8.05 34.73
N ALA A 86 -16.34 8.29 33.58
CA ALA A 86 -17.70 8.83 33.51
C ALA A 86 -18.71 7.91 34.21
N LYS A 87 -18.64 6.61 33.94
CA LYS A 87 -19.47 5.60 34.61
C LYS A 87 -19.31 5.62 36.13
N ALA A 88 -18.07 5.70 36.63
CA ALA A 88 -17.80 5.77 38.06
C ALA A 88 -18.26 7.10 38.71
N THR A 89 -18.27 8.18 37.94
CA THR A 89 -18.62 9.53 38.44
C THR A 89 -20.13 9.77 38.46
N PHE A 90 -20.83 9.40 37.39
CA PHE A 90 -22.25 9.72 37.19
C PHE A 90 -23.18 8.52 37.40
N GLY A 91 -22.64 7.30 37.43
CA GLY A 91 -23.42 6.06 37.53
C GLY A 91 -23.91 5.55 36.16
N ASP A 92 -24.30 4.27 36.16
CA ASP A 92 -24.56 3.44 34.99
C ASP A 92 -25.68 3.92 34.06
N TYR A 93 -26.61 4.74 34.57
CA TYR A 93 -27.82 5.19 33.87
C TYR A 93 -27.94 6.71 33.77
N SER A 94 -26.83 7.43 33.94
CA SER A 94 -26.82 8.89 33.88
C SER A 94 -26.98 9.42 32.45
N PRO A 95 -27.71 10.54 32.25
CA PRO A 95 -27.81 11.19 30.94
C PRO A 95 -26.44 11.66 30.44
N GLU A 96 -25.51 12.02 31.33
CA GLU A 96 -24.13 12.41 31.01
C GLU A 96 -23.32 11.26 30.39
N LEU A 97 -23.49 10.03 30.90
CA LEU A 97 -22.83 8.85 30.33
C LEU A 97 -23.39 8.53 28.93
N ALA A 98 -24.69 8.70 28.71
CA ALA A 98 -25.30 8.44 27.40
C ALA A 98 -24.67 9.28 26.27
N LEU A 99 -24.32 10.54 26.55
CA LEU A 99 -23.63 11.44 25.60
C LEU A 99 -22.25 10.93 25.15
N LEU A 100 -21.60 10.10 25.97
CA LEU A 100 -20.25 9.56 25.71
C LEU A 100 -20.26 8.15 25.08
N LEU A 101 -21.42 7.50 25.08
CA LEU A 101 -21.60 6.15 24.55
C LEU A 101 -22.20 6.15 23.15
N HIS A 102 -23.04 7.13 22.84
CA HIS A 102 -23.67 7.26 21.53
C HIS A 102 -22.93 8.30 20.68
N PRO A 103 -22.45 7.94 19.48
CA PRO A 103 -22.04 8.97 18.53
C PRO A 103 -23.26 9.86 18.25
N HIS A 104 -23.09 11.18 18.38
CA HIS A 104 -24.09 12.14 17.90
C HIS A 104 -24.39 11.82 16.43
N GLN A 105 -25.64 11.43 16.15
CA GLN A 105 -26.15 11.47 14.78
C GLN A 105 -26.33 12.95 14.44
N ASP A 106 -25.25 13.59 14.02
CA ASP A 106 -25.37 14.86 13.34
C ASP A 106 -25.83 14.57 11.90
N ASP A 107 -27.11 14.84 11.65
CA ASP A 107 -27.69 15.00 10.32
C ASP A 107 -26.90 16.07 9.55
N ASN A 108 -25.87 15.66 8.80
CA ASN A 108 -25.36 16.45 7.68
C ASN A 108 -24.45 15.62 6.76
N GLY A 109 -25.04 15.16 5.66
CA GLY A 109 -24.32 14.50 4.57
C GLY A 109 -25.22 14.44 3.34
N GLY A 110 -25.53 15.61 2.78
CA GLY A 110 -26.28 15.78 1.54
C GLY A 110 -25.81 14.80 0.47
N ASN A 111 -26.74 13.95 0.04
CA ASN A 111 -26.54 13.08 -1.10
C ASN A 111 -26.65 13.95 -2.36
N GLY A 112 -25.51 14.50 -2.79
CA GLY A 112 -25.31 14.87 -4.18
C GLY A 112 -25.46 13.60 -5.02
N GLN A 113 -26.65 13.42 -5.58
CA GLN A 113 -26.90 12.39 -6.58
C GLN A 113 -26.06 12.71 -7.82
N ALA A 114 -25.30 11.70 -8.24
CA ALA A 114 -24.78 11.55 -9.59
C ALA A 114 -25.90 11.09 -10.52
#